data_AF-A0A2D7Z784-F1
#
_entry.id   AF-A0A2D7Z784-F1
#
_cell.length_a   1.000
_cell.length_b   1.000
_cell.length_c   1.000
_cell.angle_alpha   90.00
_cell.angle_beta   90.00
_cell.angle_gamma   90.00
#
_symmetry.space_group_name_H-M   'P 1'
#
loop_
_entity.id
_entity.type
_entity.pdbx_description
1 polymer ?
#
loop_
_entity_poly.entity_id
_entity_poly.type
_entity_poly.pdbx_seq_one_letter_code
_entity_poly.pdbx_strand_id
1 'polypeptide(L)' 'MALKIRLARGGAKKRPFYRIVVAEAAMPRDGR' A
#
# COMPACT_ATOMS: atom_id res chain seq x y z
N MET A 1 -2.57 -16.84 2.38
CA MET A 1 -1.91 -16.00 3.39
C MET A 1 -0.43 -16.05 3.11
N ALA A 2 0.10 -14.97 2.57
CA ALA A 2 1.51 -14.71 2.36
C ALA A 2 1.73 -13.20 2.56
N LEU A 3 2.56 -12.87 3.56
CA LEU A 3 3.01 -11.51 3.80
C LEU A 3 3.84 -11.04 2.61
N LYS A 4 3.50 -9.86 2.08
CA LYS A 4 4.20 -9.23 0.97
C LYS A 4 4.65 -7.83 1.39
N ILE A 5 5.84 -7.46 0.93
CA ILE A 5 6.28 -6.08 0.97
C ILE A 5 5.65 -5.37 -0.23
N ARG A 6 4.92 -4.29 0.00
CA ARG A 6 4.19 -3.54 -1.04
C ARG A 6 4.25 -2.03 -0.79
N LEU A 7 3.85 -1.26 -1.80
CA LEU A 7 3.71 0.19 -1.70
C LEU A 7 2.25 0.56 -1.45
N ALA A 8 1.99 1.34 -0.41
CA ALA A 8 0.70 1.99 -0.19
C ALA A 8 0.73 3.41 -0.78
N ARG A 9 -0.32 3.79 -1.51
CA ARG A 9 -0.42 5.10 -2.16
C ARG A 9 -1.08 6.11 -1.21
N GLY A 10 -0.45 7.27 -1.08
CA GLY A 10 -1.00 8.45 -0.42
C GLY A 10 -0.85 9.70 -1.30
N GLY A 11 -1.28 10.85 -0.77
CA GLY A 11 -1.12 12.15 -1.41
C GLY A 11 -2.38 12.65 -2.12
N ALA A 12 -2.22 13.72 -2.91
CA ALA A 12 -3.31 14.42 -3.57
C ALA A 12 -3.40 14.05 -5.07
N LYS A 13 -4.49 14.46 -5.72
CA LYS A 13 -4.63 14.34 -7.18
C LYS A 13 -3.46 15.05 -7.86
N LYS A 14 -2.81 14.38 -8.83
CA LYS A 14 -1.57 14.81 -9.50
C LYS A 14 -0.31 14.94 -8.61
N ARG A 15 -0.37 14.55 -7.33
CA ARG A 15 0.79 14.55 -6.40
C ARG A 15 0.77 13.32 -5.46
N PRO A 16 0.95 12.10 -5.99
CA PRO A 16 1.02 10.90 -5.15
C PRO A 16 2.38 10.78 -4.45
N PHE A 17 2.36 10.15 -3.28
CA PHE A 17 3.56 9.59 -2.64
C PHE A 17 3.31 8.12 -2.29
N TYR A 18 4.38 7.37 -2.06
CA TYR A 18 4.33 5.95 -1.76
C TYR A 18 5.11 5.65 -0.48
N ARG A 19 4.57 4.75 0.34
CA ARG A 19 5.23 4.22 1.54
C ARG A 19 5.38 2.71 1.46
N ILE A 20 6.50 2.18 1.93
CA ILE A 20 6.73 0.74 2.02
C ILE A 20 5.93 0.20 3.20
N VAL A 21 5.11 -0.83 2.95
CA VAL A 21 4.26 -1.48 3.95
C VAL A 21 4.37 -2.98 3.80
N VAL A 22 4.39 -3.69 4.93
CA VAL A 22 4.30 -5.15 4.96
C VAL A 22 2.84 -5.52 5.24
N ALA A 23 2.20 -6.22 4.31
CA ALA A 23 0.81 -6.65 4.48
C ALA A 23 0.50 -7.92 3.69
N GLU A 24 -0.57 -8.60 4.10
CA GLU A 24 -1.07 -9.79 3.44
C GLU A 24 -1.58 -9.50 2.02
N ALA A 25 -1.38 -10.46 1.12
CA ALA A 25 -1.77 -10.30 -0.29
C ALA A 25 -3.28 -10.10 -0.50
N ALA A 26 -4.11 -10.61 0.42
CA ALA A 26 -5.56 -10.51 0.37
C ALA A 26 -6.10 -9.15 0.84
N MET A 27 -5.26 -8.32 1.47
CA MET A 27 -5.70 -7.02 1.99
C MET A 27 -5.67 -5.94 0.89
N PRO A 28 -6.58 -4.94 0.92
CA PRO A 28 -6.57 -3.81 -0.02
C PRO A 28 -5.29 -2.97 0.08
N ARG A 29 -4.89 -2.29 -1.00
CA ARG A 29 -3.56 -1.65 -1.14
C ARG A 29 -3.33 -0.44 -0.24
N ASP A 30 -4.33 0.41 -0.11
CA ASP A 30 -4.18 1.75 0.48
C ASP A 30 -4.67 1.81 1.94
N GLY A 31 -5.01 0.66 2.54
CA GLY A 31 -5.51 0.58 3.90
C GLY A 31 -5.42 -0.82 4.52
N ARG A 32 -6.22 -1.01 5.57
CA ARG A 32 -6.73 -2.33 5.96
C ARG A 32 -7.94 -2.66 5.09
#